data_AF-A0A8H6N8H9-F1
#
_entry.id   AF-A0A8H6N8H9-F1
#
_cell.length_a   1.000
_cell.length_b   1.000
_cell.length_c   1.000
_cell.angle_alpha   90.00
_cell.angle_beta   90.00
_cell.angle_gamma   90.00
#
_symmetry.space_group_name_H-M   'P 1'
#
loop_
_entity.id
_entity.type
_entity.pdbx_description
1 polymer ?
#
loop_
_entity_poly.entity_id
_entity_poly.type
_entity_poly.pdbx_seq_one_letter_code
_entity_poly.pdbx_strand_id
1 'polypeptide(L)'
;MSIQAIADASNFSFGAACILSALPFVGVPFPNKRAADYYAGKSRWMSELSGGWLSPAQAGVFGAALRVAVGTAVLLPGTREAALLANGAIVTYGTFAARRDGKPMLPQWGMLGAVAWCFVLGRLAR
;
A
#
# COMPACT_ATOMS: atom_id res chain seq x y z
N MET A 1 18.47 1.08 -21.76
CA MET A 1 18.27 0.57 -20.38
C MET A 1 17.72 -0.84 -20.50
N SER A 2 18.28 -1.83 -19.80
CA SER A 2 17.80 -3.23 -19.89
C SER A 2 16.45 -3.41 -19.17
N ILE A 3 15.67 -4.41 -19.56
CA ILE A 3 14.42 -4.77 -18.88
C ILE A 3 14.68 -5.07 -17.39
N GLN A 4 15.80 -5.74 -17.09
CA GLN A 4 16.27 -5.97 -15.73
C GLN A 4 16.45 -4.67 -14.93
N ALA A 5 17.15 -3.68 -15.50
CA ALA A 5 17.37 -2.40 -14.82
C ALA A 5 16.05 -1.65 -14.58
N ILE A 6 15.11 -1.71 -15.52
CA ILE A 6 13.77 -1.09 -15.37
C ILE A 6 12.97 -1.82 -14.29
N ALA A 7 13.02 -3.15 -14.26
CA ALA A 7 12.34 -3.97 -13.26
C ALA A 7 12.89 -3.69 -11.86
N ASP A 8 14.21 -3.64 -11.68
CA ASP A 8 14.82 -3.36 -10.39
C ASP A 8 14.53 -1.94 -9.91
N ALA A 9 14.63 -0.94 -10.78
CA ALA A 9 14.26 0.43 -10.46
C ALA A 9 12.78 0.54 -10.07
N SER A 10 11.88 -0.09 -10.82
CA SER A 10 10.43 -0.06 -10.55
C SER A 10 10.10 -0.70 -9.20
N ASN A 11 10.65 -1.89 -8.92
CA ASN A 11 10.43 -2.59 -7.66
C ASN A 11 11.06 -1.83 -6.48
N PHE A 12 12.24 -1.24 -6.67
CA PHE A 12 12.89 -0.40 -5.67
C PHE A 12 12.03 0.82 -5.34
N SER A 13 11.61 1.59 -6.34
CA SER A 13 10.76 2.77 -6.16
C SER A 13 9.43 2.42 -5.50
N PHE A 14 8.81 1.31 -5.90
CA PHE A 14 7.57 0.84 -5.28
C PHE A 14 7.76 0.48 -3.80
N GLY A 15 8.78 -0.33 -3.49
CA GLY A 15 9.08 -0.76 -2.12
C GLY A 15 9.43 0.42 -1.21
N ALA A 16 10.29 1.33 -1.68
CA ALA A 16 10.65 2.55 -0.99
C ALA A 16 9.43 3.46 -0.73
N ALA A 17 8.57 3.65 -1.73
CA ALA A 17 7.36 4.46 -1.58
C ALA A 17 6.39 3.86 -0.54
N CYS A 18 6.25 2.53 -0.50
CA CYS A 18 5.45 1.85 0.52
C CYS A 18 5.99 2.18 1.93
N ILE A 19 7.30 2.06 2.14
CA ILE A 19 7.96 2.37 3.43
C ILE A 19 7.79 3.85 3.79
N LEU A 20 8.13 4.76 2.88
CA LEU A 20 8.06 6.20 3.13
C LEU A 20 6.63 6.69 3.40
N SER A 21 5.62 6.05 2.80
CA SER A 21 4.22 6.38 3.06
C SER A 21 3.74 6.01 4.47
N ALA A 22 4.53 5.26 5.25
CA ALA A 22 4.25 4.94 6.64
C ALA A 22 4.76 6.03 7.63
N LEU A 23 5.69 6.89 7.19
CA LEU A 23 6.29 7.92 8.05
C LEU A 23 5.26 8.82 8.75
N PRO A 24 4.13 9.21 8.14
CA PRO A 24 3.18 10.06 8.84
C PRO A 24 2.51 9.43 10.06
N PHE A 25 2.51 8.09 10.14
CA PHE A 25 1.93 7.36 11.26
C PHE A 25 2.87 7.27 12.46
N VAL A 26 4.11 7.75 12.33
CA VAL A 26 5.10 7.84 13.42
C VAL A 26 5.52 9.29 13.73
N GLY A 27 4.74 10.27 13.26
CA GLY A 27 4.91 11.68 13.63
C GLY A 27 5.47 12.59 12.54
N VAL A 28 5.74 12.09 11.33
CA VAL A 28 6.10 12.95 10.19
C VAL A 28 4.84 13.66 9.65
N PRO A 29 4.87 14.96 9.32
CA PRO A 29 3.70 15.62 8.78
C PRO A 29 3.22 14.99 7.46
N PHE A 30 1.90 14.90 7.28
CA PHE A 30 1.32 14.60 5.97
C PHE A 30 1.65 15.74 4.98
N PRO A 31 1.81 15.43 3.68
CA PRO A 31 2.21 16.42 2.68
C PRO A 31 1.19 17.55 2.48
N ASN A 32 -0.08 17.30 2.80
CA ASN A 32 -1.15 18.30 2.76
C ASN A 32 -2.36 17.85 3.59
N LYS A 33 -3.27 18.79 3.88
CA LYS A 33 -4.51 18.53 4.63
C LYS A 33 -5.37 17.44 3.97
N ARG A 34 -5.47 17.42 2.64
CA ARG A 34 -6.25 16.41 1.91
C ARG A 34 -5.76 14.99 2.18
N ALA A 35 -4.44 14.78 2.25
CA ALA A 35 -3.85 13.49 2.58
C ALA A 35 -4.12 13.10 4.05
N ALA A 36 -4.02 14.07 4.97
CA ALA A 36 -4.33 13.85 6.38
C ALA A 36 -5.80 13.45 6.57
N ASP A 37 -6.73 14.19 5.98
CA ASP A 37 -8.18 13.93 6.06
C ASP A 37 -8.52 12.57 5.45
N TYR A 38 -7.89 12.22 4.31
CA TYR A 38 -8.04 10.91 3.68
C TYR A 38 -7.61 9.76 4.61
N TYR A 39 -6.42 9.86 5.22
CA TYR A 39 -5.93 8.80 6.10
C TYR A 39 -6.67 8.74 7.43
N ALA A 40 -7.12 9.88 7.97
CA ALA A 40 -7.99 9.91 9.15
C ALA A 40 -9.32 9.18 8.88
N GLY A 41 -9.96 9.45 7.73
CA GLY A 41 -11.17 8.75 7.30
C GLY A 41 -10.95 7.25 7.09
N LYS A 42 -9.84 6.88 6.43
CA LYS A 42 -9.47 5.47 6.23
C LYS A 42 -9.27 4.74 7.55
N SER A 43 -8.52 5.32 8.47
CA SER A 43 -8.27 4.75 9.80
C SER A 43 -9.54 4.57 10.62
N ARG A 44 -10.47 5.54 10.56
CA ARG A 44 -11.77 5.44 11.22
C ARG A 44 -12.60 4.28 10.65
N TRP A 45 -12.66 4.16 9.32
CA TRP A 45 -13.39 3.06 8.68
C TRP A 45 -12.78 1.69 9.00
N MET A 46 -11.44 1.58 9.03
CA MET A 46 -10.78 0.34 9.44
C MET A 46 -11.07 -0.03 10.90
N SER A 47 -11.17 0.95 11.79
CA SER A 47 -11.61 0.75 13.18
C SER A 47 -13.05 0.22 13.23
N GLU A 48 -13.97 0.80 12.45
CA GLU A 48 -15.36 0.31 12.32
C GLU A 48 -15.41 -1.14 11.83
N LEU A 49 -14.63 -1.49 10.78
CA LEU A 49 -14.54 -2.85 10.25
C LEU A 49 -13.97 -3.86 11.26
N SER A 50 -13.13 -3.41 12.18
CA SER A 50 -12.58 -4.25 13.26
C SER A 50 -13.57 -4.48 14.41
N GLY A 51 -14.82 -4.02 14.30
CA GLY A 51 -15.80 -4.12 15.39
C GLY A 51 -15.43 -3.26 16.60
N GLY A 52 -14.61 -2.22 16.40
CA GLY A 52 -14.11 -1.37 17.48
C GLY A 52 -12.93 -1.95 18.26
N TRP A 53 -12.40 -3.12 17.89
CA TRP A 53 -11.24 -3.71 18.55
C TRP A 53 -9.97 -2.86 18.41
N LEU A 54 -9.82 -2.18 17.27
CA LEU A 54 -8.76 -1.20 17.06
C LEU A 54 -9.34 0.20 17.16
N SER A 55 -8.72 1.09 17.93
CA SER A 55 -8.94 2.52 17.78
C SER A 55 -8.50 3.00 16.39
N PRO A 56 -9.00 4.13 15.86
CA PRO A 56 -8.55 4.67 14.58
C PRO A 56 -7.03 4.88 14.52
N ALA A 57 -6.41 5.33 15.63
CA ALA A 57 -4.97 5.48 15.70
C ALA A 57 -4.24 4.14 15.52
N GLN A 58 -4.66 3.09 16.26
CA GLN A 58 -4.10 1.74 16.12
C GLN A 58 -4.31 1.16 14.72
N ALA A 59 -5.48 1.36 14.13
CA ALA A 59 -5.76 0.92 12.76
C ALA A 59 -4.83 1.61 11.74
N GLY A 60 -4.55 2.90 11.94
CA GLY A 60 -3.57 3.65 11.15
C GLY A 60 -2.16 3.10 11.28
N VAL A 61 -1.68 2.90 12.51
CA VAL A 61 -0.35 2.34 12.81
C VAL A 61 -0.20 0.92 12.26
N PHE A 62 -1.22 0.07 12.43
CA PHE A 62 -1.24 -1.28 11.87
C PHE A 62 -1.14 -1.26 10.34
N GLY A 63 -1.92 -0.39 9.68
CA GLY A 63 -1.82 -0.18 8.24
C GLY A 63 -0.43 0.30 7.81
N ALA A 64 0.21 1.18 8.58
CA ALA A 64 1.59 1.60 8.34
C ALA A 64 2.60 0.46 8.47
N ALA A 65 2.49 -0.38 9.51
CA ALA A 65 3.34 -1.54 9.69
C ALA A 65 3.25 -2.52 8.51
N LEU A 66 2.03 -2.78 8.02
CA LEU A 66 1.82 -3.62 6.83
C LEU A 66 2.45 -3.00 5.57
N ARG A 67 2.39 -1.68 5.39
CA ARG A 67 3.07 -1.02 4.26
C ARG A 67 4.58 -1.18 4.31
N VAL A 68 5.17 -1.06 5.50
CA VAL A 68 6.61 -1.31 5.69
C VAL A 68 6.93 -2.76 5.36
N ALA A 69 6.17 -3.72 5.89
CA ALA A 69 6.38 -5.14 5.62
C ALA A 69 6.30 -5.48 4.12
N VAL A 70 5.26 -5.00 3.41
CA VAL A 70 5.13 -5.16 1.96
C VAL A 70 6.30 -4.49 1.24
N GLY A 71 6.65 -3.25 1.60
CA GLY A 71 7.74 -2.51 0.97
C GLY A 71 9.07 -3.24 1.09
N THR A 72 9.43 -3.69 2.29
CA THR A 72 10.64 -4.48 2.54
C THR A 72 10.61 -5.80 1.76
N ALA A 73 9.47 -6.50 1.72
CA ALA A 73 9.35 -7.75 0.98
C ALA A 73 9.46 -7.56 -0.55
N VAL A 74 9.03 -6.43 -1.10
CA VAL A 74 9.22 -6.12 -2.53
C VAL A 74 10.70 -5.87 -2.87
N LEU A 75 11.45 -5.25 -1.95
CA LEU A 75 12.88 -4.98 -2.14
C LEU A 75 13.72 -6.26 -2.18
N LEU A 76 13.27 -7.33 -1.51
CA LEU A 76 13.94 -8.62 -1.49
C LEU A 76 13.51 -9.50 -2.68
N PRO A 77 14.42 -9.88 -3.61
CA PRO A 77 14.06 -10.65 -4.80
C PRO A 77 13.30 -11.95 -4.52
N GLY A 78 13.65 -12.66 -3.44
CA GLY A 78 13.04 -13.95 -3.09
C GLY A 78 11.59 -13.87 -2.59
N THR A 79 11.14 -12.72 -2.10
CA THR A 79 9.77 -12.56 -1.54
C THR A 79 8.91 -11.58 -2.34
N ARG A 80 9.52 -10.86 -3.29
CA ARG A 80 8.89 -9.83 -4.13
C ARG A 80 7.58 -10.25 -4.77
N GLU A 81 7.57 -11.40 -5.45
CA GLU A 81 6.39 -11.85 -6.20
C GLU A 81 5.20 -12.11 -5.27
N ALA A 82 5.45 -12.81 -4.16
CA ALA A 82 4.44 -13.07 -3.13
C ALA A 82 3.93 -11.77 -2.49
N ALA A 83 4.83 -10.82 -2.21
CA ALA A 83 4.49 -9.52 -1.64
C ALA A 83 3.58 -8.70 -2.57
N LEU A 84 3.89 -8.66 -3.87
CA LEU A 84 3.09 -7.97 -4.87
C LEU A 84 1.70 -8.61 -5.01
N LEU A 85 1.61 -9.94 -5.04
CA LEU A 85 0.33 -10.66 -5.10
C LEU A 85 -0.53 -10.40 -3.85
N ALA A 86 0.05 -10.52 -2.66
CA ALA A 86 -0.65 -10.27 -1.41
C ALA A 86 -1.16 -8.81 -1.34
N ASN A 87 -0.29 -7.84 -1.67
CA ASN A 87 -0.69 -6.44 -1.70
C ASN A 87 -1.78 -6.17 -2.75
N GLY A 88 -1.66 -6.75 -3.94
CA GLY A 88 -2.68 -6.66 -4.99
C GLY A 88 -4.05 -7.18 -4.52
N ALA A 89 -4.09 -8.33 -3.85
CA ALA A 89 -5.31 -8.90 -3.29
C ALA A 89 -5.93 -8.00 -2.21
N ILE A 90 -5.12 -7.51 -1.27
CA ILE A 90 -5.58 -6.61 -0.19
C ILE A 90 -6.13 -5.30 -0.76
N VAL A 91 -5.43 -4.68 -1.71
CA VAL A 91 -5.84 -3.43 -2.34
C VAL A 91 -7.12 -3.61 -3.16
N THR A 92 -7.24 -4.73 -3.86
CA THR A 92 -8.45 -5.09 -4.63
C THR A 92 -9.64 -5.24 -3.70
N TYR A 93 -9.52 -6.07 -2.66
CA TYR A 93 -10.57 -6.26 -1.66
C TYR A 93 -10.98 -4.94 -1.02
N GLY A 94 -10.01 -4.14 -0.55
CA GLY A 94 -10.27 -2.84 0.08
C GLY A 94 -10.97 -1.85 -0.86
N THR A 95 -10.66 -1.90 -2.16
CA THR A 95 -11.32 -1.05 -3.17
C THR A 95 -12.80 -1.43 -3.34
N PHE A 96 -13.09 -2.73 -3.43
CA PHE A 96 -14.48 -3.20 -3.53
C PHE A 96 -15.27 -2.97 -2.24
N ALA A 97 -14.68 -3.26 -1.08
CA ALA A 97 -15.30 -3.02 0.22
C ALA A 97 -15.63 -1.54 0.44
N ALA A 98 -14.71 -0.63 0.11
CA ALA A 98 -14.96 0.79 0.25
C ALA A 98 -16.07 1.29 -0.69
N ARG A 99 -16.10 0.77 -1.92
CA ARG A 99 -17.16 1.07 -2.89
C ARG A 99 -18.52 0.59 -2.37
N ARG A 100 -18.59 -0.62 -1.84
CA ARG A 100 -19.82 -1.20 -1.26
C ARG A 100 -20.31 -0.37 -0.07
N ASP A 101 -19.40 0.05 0.79
CA ASP A 101 -19.71 0.76 2.03
C ASP A 101 -19.90 2.29 1.83
N GLY A 102 -19.82 2.79 0.59
CA GLY A 102 -19.96 4.22 0.27
C GLY A 102 -18.87 5.10 0.89
N LYS A 103 -17.71 4.52 1.23
CA LYS A 103 -16.64 5.21 1.95
C LYS A 103 -15.72 5.96 1.00
N PRO A 104 -15.11 7.08 1.43
CA PRO A 104 -14.32 7.97 0.56
C PRO A 104 -12.94 7.42 0.15
N MET A 105 -12.72 6.10 0.13
CA MET A 105 -11.49 5.59 -0.48
C MET A 105 -11.56 5.83 -1.98
N LEU A 106 -10.74 6.79 -2.44
CA LEU A 106 -10.44 6.93 -3.85
C LEU A 106 -10.02 5.55 -4.38
N PRO A 107 -10.58 5.12 -5.51
CA PRO A 107 -10.22 3.85 -6.10
C PRO A 107 -8.70 3.74 -6.21
N GLN A 108 -8.12 2.70 -5.63
CA GLN A 108 -6.66 2.52 -5.58
C GLN A 108 -6.11 2.00 -6.92
N TRP A 109 -6.67 2.44 -8.05
CA TRP A 109 -6.29 2.03 -9.39
C TRP A 109 -4.81 2.32 -9.66
N GLY A 110 -4.28 3.44 -9.15
CA GLY A 110 -2.85 3.75 -9.25
C GLY A 110 -1.98 2.72 -8.53
N MET A 111 -2.40 2.27 -7.34
CA MET A 111 -1.69 1.22 -6.60
C MET A 111 -1.78 -0.14 -7.31
N LEU A 112 -2.97 -0.51 -7.80
CA LEU A 112 -3.17 -1.75 -8.56
C LEU A 112 -2.35 -1.77 -9.85
N GLY A 113 -2.32 -0.63 -10.57
CA GLY A 113 -1.48 -0.46 -11.76
C GLY A 113 0.01 -0.57 -11.44
N ALA A 114 0.48 0.05 -10.35
CA ALA A 114 1.86 -0.05 -9.92
C ALA A 114 2.26 -1.48 -9.52
N VAL A 115 1.38 -2.21 -8.80
CA VAL A 115 1.57 -3.61 -8.46
C VAL A 115 1.66 -4.48 -9.72
N ALA A 116 0.71 -4.33 -10.65
CA ALA A 116 0.69 -5.08 -11.90
C ALA A 116 1.94 -4.81 -12.73
N TRP A 117 2.36 -3.54 -12.83
CA TRP A 117 3.58 -3.13 -13.52
C TRP A 117 4.83 -3.80 -12.94
N CYS A 118 5.03 -3.70 -11.62
CA CYS A 118 6.17 -4.30 -10.94
C CYS A 118 6.19 -5.82 -11.08
N PHE A 119 5.02 -6.46 -11.04
CA PHE A 119 4.86 -7.90 -11.19
C PHE A 119 5.20 -8.37 -12.61
N VAL A 120 4.63 -7.73 -13.64
CA VAL A 120 4.86 -8.07 -15.04
C VAL A 120 6.33 -7.86 -15.40
N LEU A 121 6.91 -6.71 -15.06
CA LEU A 121 8.33 -6.46 -15.29
C LEU A 121 9.22 -7.48 -14.57
N GLY A 122 8.89 -7.83 -13.32
CA GLY A 122 9.64 -8.82 -12.56
C GLY A 122 9.62 -10.23 -13.18
N ARG A 123 8.59 -10.56 -13.95
CA ARG A 123 8.51 -11.82 -14.72
C ARG A 123 9.21 -11.73 -16.08
N LEU A 124 9.14 -10.59 -16.76
CA LEU A 124 9.79 -10.36 -18.05
C LEU A 124 11.31 -10.19 -17.96
N ALA A 125 11.81 -9.83 -16.78
CA ALA A 125 13.24 -9.65 -16.53
C ALA A 125 13.98 -10.94 -16.16
N ARG A 126 13.27 -12.06 -15.95
CA ARG A 126 13.85 -13.37 -15.63
C ARG A 126 14.41 -14.09 -16.85
#